data_AF-A0A7U9EW44-F1
#
_entry.id   AF-A0A7U9EW44-F1
#
_cell.length_a   1.000
_cell.length_b   1.000
_cell.length_c   1.000
_cell.angle_alpha   90.00
_cell.angle_beta   90.00
_cell.angle_gamma   90.00
#
_symmetry.space_group_name_H-M   'P 1'
#
loop_
_entity.id
_entity.type
_entity.pdbx_description
1 polymer ?
#
loop_
_entity_poly.entity_id
_entity_poly.type
_entity_poly.pdbx_seq_one_letter_code
_entity_poly.pdbx_strand_id
1 'polypeptide(L)'
;MQTRTPTMKTCQTLLEEFQRAPQPLRVEKLVFAGVGGRDVYNISAPFEDDGEWVIAGRVEARDSEQSEVYFFVEREGTWVPREGAPVFALQDPFVSRVHGHLVFGGVETFPHPVLHGKLYWRTVFYRGKTINELAHFFTGPDGMKDIRLVELRDGSVGVFTRPQGEKGGRGKIGFTRIGALDELTVEAIENAPLIDGQFADEEWGGANEVHLLGNGLVGVLGHIACFDQERNRHYYPMVFAFNPDTGEASDMELIATRAHFLDGPAKRPDLADVVFSGGLIRKGDGTADFYAGTSDAEAQKLTIVDPFTKYERQG
;
A
#
# COMPACT_ATOMS: atom_id res chain seq x y z
N MET A 1 12.43 -11.88 23.41
CA MET A 1 11.84 -10.62 23.88
C MET A 1 10.37 -10.93 24.15
N GLN A 2 9.84 -10.71 25.35
CA GLN A 2 8.39 -10.85 25.58
C GLN A 2 7.71 -9.62 25.00
N THR A 3 7.26 -9.73 23.76
CA THR A 3 6.50 -8.72 23.06
C THR A 3 5.09 -8.71 23.64
N ARG A 4 4.76 -7.61 24.33
CA ARG A 4 3.45 -7.35 24.93
C ARG A 4 2.40 -7.42 23.80
N THR A 5 1.27 -8.11 24.03
CA THR A 5 0.15 -8.12 23.08
C THR A 5 -0.19 -6.68 22.68
N PRO A 6 -0.29 -6.36 21.38
CA PRO A 6 -0.57 -5.00 20.94
C PRO A 6 -1.90 -4.54 21.53
N THR A 7 -1.93 -3.28 21.98
CA THR A 7 -3.17 -2.68 22.46
C THR A 7 -3.91 -2.12 21.26
N MET A 8 -5.10 -2.63 20.96
CA MET A 8 -5.92 -2.13 19.86
C MET A 8 -6.24 -0.65 20.05
N LYS A 9 -5.86 0.17 19.07
CA LYS A 9 -6.11 1.62 19.04
C LYS A 9 -7.09 1.93 17.92
N THR A 10 -8.03 2.84 18.20
CA THR A 10 -8.92 3.37 17.17
C THR A 10 -8.23 4.46 16.36
N CYS A 11 -8.76 4.81 15.18
CA CYS A 11 -8.34 5.99 14.42
C CYS A 11 -8.33 7.24 15.31
N GLN A 12 -9.32 7.41 16.19
CA GLN A 12 -9.37 8.54 17.12
C GLN A 12 -8.15 8.55 18.06
N THR A 13 -7.87 7.43 18.73
CA THR A 13 -6.72 7.33 19.64
C THR A 13 -5.40 7.55 18.89
N LEU A 14 -5.27 6.97 17.70
CA LEU A 14 -4.10 7.12 16.85
C LEU A 14 -3.87 8.58 16.41
N LEU A 15 -4.93 9.32 16.09
CA LEU A 15 -4.85 10.75 15.78
C LEU A 15 -4.41 11.58 16.99
N GLU A 16 -4.98 11.31 18.17
CA GLU A 16 -4.64 11.98 19.43
C GLU A 16 -3.15 11.75 19.80
N GLU A 17 -2.65 10.52 19.59
CA GLU A 17 -1.24 10.20 19.77
C GLU A 17 -0.35 10.91 18.73
N PHE A 18 -0.77 10.91 17.46
CA PHE A 18 0.00 11.48 16.37
C PHE A 18 0.18 13.00 16.48
N GLN A 19 -0.75 13.72 17.12
CA GLN A 19 -0.61 15.15 17.43
C GLN A 19 0.65 15.46 18.27
N ARG A 20 1.20 14.47 18.97
CA ARG A 20 2.40 14.60 19.82
C ARG A 20 3.64 13.93 19.21
N ALA A 21 3.48 13.25 18.08
CA ALA A 21 4.54 12.54 17.39
C ALA A 21 5.43 13.52 16.57
N PRO A 22 6.63 13.09 16.14
CA PRO A 22 7.41 13.84 15.17
C PRO A 22 6.60 14.12 13.89
N GLN A 23 6.53 15.38 13.49
CA GLN A 23 5.77 15.81 12.33
C GLN A 23 6.60 15.67 11.04
N PRO A 24 5.96 15.50 9.86
CA PRO A 24 6.65 15.49 8.58
C PRO A 24 7.55 16.70 8.37
N LEU A 25 8.72 16.49 7.77
CA LEU A 25 9.79 17.47 7.67
C LEU A 25 9.67 18.34 6.41
N ARG A 26 9.25 17.73 5.30
CA ARG A 26 9.09 18.40 4.00
C ARG A 26 7.96 17.75 3.23
N VAL A 27 7.22 18.54 2.47
CA VAL A 27 6.18 18.09 1.54
C VAL A 27 6.51 18.54 0.12
N GLU A 28 6.27 17.66 -0.85
CA GLU A 28 6.46 17.91 -2.26
C GLU A 28 5.31 17.31 -3.07
N LYS A 29 4.78 18.06 -4.03
CA LYS A 29 3.80 17.53 -4.99
C LYS A 29 4.53 16.88 -6.16
N LEU A 30 4.05 15.72 -6.58
CA LEU A 30 4.57 15.05 -7.77
C LEU A 30 3.79 15.55 -8.98
N VAL A 31 4.51 16.04 -9.99
CA VAL A 31 3.92 16.57 -11.21
C VAL A 31 3.93 15.47 -12.27
N PHE A 32 2.76 15.12 -12.80
CA PHE A 32 2.61 14.15 -13.87
C PHE A 32 2.14 14.84 -15.16
N ALA A 33 2.64 14.38 -16.30
CA ALA A 33 2.22 14.84 -17.61
C ALA A 33 2.12 13.67 -18.60
N GLY A 34 1.71 13.93 -19.84
CA GLY A 34 1.66 12.90 -20.90
C GLY A 34 0.47 11.95 -20.83
N VAL A 35 -0.48 12.16 -19.91
CA VAL A 35 -1.70 11.35 -19.77
C VAL A 35 -3.00 12.11 -20.06
N GLY A 36 -2.90 13.29 -20.68
CA GLY A 36 -4.04 14.16 -20.96
C GLY A 36 -4.57 14.84 -19.70
N GLY A 37 -5.89 15.07 -19.64
CA GLY A 37 -6.57 15.67 -18.48
C GLY A 37 -6.95 14.67 -17.38
N ARG A 38 -6.29 13.51 -17.33
CA ARG A 38 -6.53 12.46 -16.34
C ARG A 38 -5.68 12.72 -15.09
N ASP A 39 -6.23 12.36 -13.95
CA ASP A 39 -5.53 12.40 -12.66
C ASP A 39 -4.52 11.26 -12.56
N VAL A 40 -3.45 11.47 -11.79
CA VAL A 40 -2.49 10.43 -11.41
C VAL A 40 -2.36 10.40 -9.89
N TYR A 41 -2.75 9.28 -9.28
CA TYR A 41 -2.77 9.12 -7.83
C TYR A 41 -2.58 7.64 -7.45
N ASN A 42 -2.65 7.31 -6.15
CA ASN A 42 -2.42 5.96 -5.60
C ASN A 42 -1.22 5.26 -6.25
N ILE A 43 -0.09 5.96 -6.27
CA ILE A 43 1.15 5.54 -6.91
C ILE A 43 1.90 4.52 -6.06
N SER A 44 2.87 3.80 -6.64
CA SER A 44 3.91 3.14 -5.87
C SER A 44 4.94 4.16 -5.36
N ALA A 45 5.81 3.77 -4.41
CA ALA A 45 7.11 4.44 -4.30
C ALA A 45 7.94 4.23 -5.58
N PRO A 46 8.89 5.12 -5.88
CA PRO A 46 9.83 4.91 -6.97
C PRO A 46 10.63 3.61 -6.78
N PHE A 47 10.84 2.87 -7.85
CA PHE A 47 11.70 1.69 -7.86
C PHE A 47 12.63 1.73 -9.07
N GLU A 48 13.80 1.11 -8.92
CA GLU A 48 14.74 0.99 -10.04
C GLU A 48 14.29 -0.11 -11.00
N ASP A 49 14.36 0.19 -12.30
CA ASP A 49 14.11 -0.73 -13.40
C ASP A 49 15.00 -0.37 -14.60
N ASP A 50 15.86 -1.29 -15.04
CA ASP A 50 16.81 -1.11 -16.13
C ASP A 50 17.68 0.16 -16.02
N GLY A 51 18.16 0.47 -14.82
CA GLY A 51 19.02 1.61 -14.52
C GLY A 51 18.30 2.94 -14.37
N GLU A 52 16.96 2.94 -14.38
CA GLU A 52 16.14 4.15 -14.28
C GLU A 52 15.14 4.06 -13.12
N TRP A 53 14.86 5.19 -12.47
CA TRP A 53 13.84 5.27 -11.44
C TRP A 53 12.45 5.44 -12.06
N VAL A 54 11.56 4.54 -11.69
CA VAL A 54 10.21 4.42 -12.23
C VAL A 54 9.18 4.52 -11.11
N ILE A 55 8.05 5.20 -11.36
CA ILE A 55 6.85 5.15 -10.51
C ILE A 55 5.73 4.45 -11.29
N ALA A 56 5.06 3.48 -10.69
CA ALA A 56 3.78 3.00 -11.20
C ALA A 56 2.66 3.89 -10.66
N GLY A 57 1.80 4.43 -11.52
CA GLY A 57 0.72 5.33 -11.13
C GLY A 57 -0.62 4.93 -11.71
N ARG A 58 -1.68 5.00 -10.88
CA ARG A 58 -3.06 4.87 -11.34
C ARG A 58 -3.45 6.15 -12.07
N VAL A 59 -3.87 6.00 -13.32
CA VAL A 59 -4.29 7.07 -14.22
C VAL A 59 -5.80 6.92 -14.46
N GLU A 60 -6.56 7.95 -14.14
CA GLU A 60 -8.02 7.89 -14.21
C GLU A 60 -8.64 9.25 -14.55
N ALA A 61 -9.74 9.25 -15.30
CA ALA A 61 -10.53 10.47 -15.45
C ALA A 61 -11.23 10.82 -14.12
N ARG A 62 -11.29 12.12 -13.78
CA ARG A 62 -11.86 12.60 -12.50
C ARG A 62 -13.25 12.03 -12.20
N ASP A 63 -14.10 11.89 -13.22
CA ASP A 63 -15.50 11.46 -13.17
C ASP A 63 -15.72 9.97 -13.50
N SER A 64 -14.65 9.18 -13.60
CA SER A 64 -14.69 7.74 -13.91
C SER A 64 -14.21 6.89 -12.74
N GLU A 65 -14.49 5.59 -12.76
CA GLU A 65 -13.86 4.57 -11.89
C GLU A 65 -13.09 3.52 -12.74
N GLN A 66 -12.90 3.81 -14.03
CA GLN A 66 -12.12 3.00 -14.97
C GLN A 66 -10.71 3.58 -15.06
N SER A 67 -9.74 2.88 -14.48
CA SER A 67 -8.35 3.30 -14.46
C SER A 67 -7.43 2.37 -15.23
N GLU A 68 -6.27 2.92 -15.53
CA GLU A 68 -5.12 2.21 -16.08
C GLU A 68 -3.91 2.49 -15.20
N VAL A 69 -2.95 1.59 -15.16
CA VAL A 69 -1.64 1.81 -14.54
C VAL A 69 -0.62 2.09 -15.62
N TYR A 70 0.07 3.21 -15.49
CA TYR A 70 1.21 3.60 -16.32
C TYR A 70 2.48 3.58 -15.48
N PHE A 71 3.61 3.32 -16.13
CA PHE A 71 4.93 3.50 -15.54
C PHE A 71 5.50 4.84 -16.00
N PHE A 72 5.93 5.66 -15.05
CA PHE A 72 6.44 7.00 -15.29
C PHE A 72 7.91 7.09 -14.92
N VAL A 73 8.63 7.94 -15.65
CA VAL A 73 10.03 8.31 -15.38
C VAL A 73 10.14 9.81 -15.25
N GLU A 74 11.05 10.28 -14.39
CA GLU A 74 11.22 11.70 -14.16
C GLU A 74 12.05 12.35 -15.28
N ARG A 75 11.53 13.45 -15.85
CA ARG A 75 12.20 14.31 -16.82
C ARG A 75 12.00 15.75 -16.37
N GLU A 76 13.09 16.43 -16.04
CA GLU A 76 13.08 17.86 -15.66
C GLU A 76 12.05 18.19 -14.55
N GLY A 77 11.95 17.34 -13.53
CA GLY A 77 11.01 17.52 -12.41
C GLY A 77 9.56 17.07 -12.68
N THR A 78 9.29 16.49 -13.86
CA THR A 78 7.96 15.99 -14.25
C THR A 78 8.02 14.49 -14.55
N TRP A 79 7.07 13.74 -13.99
CA TRP A 79 6.89 12.32 -14.26
C TRP A 79 6.08 12.14 -15.55
N VAL A 80 6.69 11.54 -16.56
CA VAL A 80 6.07 11.28 -17.88
C VAL A 80 6.05 9.77 -18.17
N PRO A 81 5.03 9.25 -18.89
CA PRO A 81 4.98 7.84 -19.26
C PRO A 81 6.28 7.41 -19.92
N ARG A 82 6.85 6.30 -19.42
CA ARG A 82 8.04 5.71 -20.01
C ARG A 82 7.68 5.12 -21.36
N GLU A 83 8.42 5.52 -22.39
CA GLU A 83 8.21 5.03 -23.75
C GLU A 83 8.37 3.50 -23.82
N GLY A 84 7.43 2.83 -24.49
CA GLY A 84 7.45 1.38 -24.68
C GLY A 84 7.05 0.55 -23.45
N ALA A 85 6.83 1.16 -22.28
CA ALA A 85 6.39 0.45 -21.09
C ALA A 85 4.95 -0.08 -21.25
N PRO A 86 4.62 -1.24 -20.66
CA PRO A 86 3.26 -1.78 -20.70
C PRO A 86 2.28 -0.91 -19.90
N VAL A 87 1.01 -0.96 -20.28
CA VAL A 87 -0.11 -0.34 -19.55
C VAL A 87 -1.04 -1.44 -19.10
N PHE A 88 -1.48 -1.38 -17.84
CA PHE A 88 -2.35 -2.40 -17.25
C PHE A 88 -3.71 -1.81 -16.89
N ALA A 89 -4.80 -2.51 -17.22
CA ALA A 89 -6.16 -2.14 -16.80
C ALA A 89 -6.40 -2.50 -15.31
N LEU A 90 -5.69 -1.82 -14.41
CA LEU A 90 -5.68 -2.05 -12.98
C LEU A 90 -5.86 -0.74 -12.19
N GLN A 91 -6.20 -0.88 -10.91
CA GLN A 91 -6.16 0.20 -9.93
C GLN A 91 -5.04 -0.03 -8.90
N ASP A 92 -4.67 1.04 -8.19
CA ASP A 92 -3.84 1.03 -6.98
C ASP A 92 -2.58 0.13 -7.10
N PRO A 93 -1.65 0.45 -8.03
CA PRO A 93 -0.46 -0.35 -8.28
C PRO A 93 0.46 -0.44 -7.07
N PHE A 94 1.16 -1.56 -6.96
CA PHE A 94 2.19 -1.77 -5.96
C PHE A 94 3.32 -2.65 -6.53
N VAL A 95 4.50 -2.54 -5.92
CA VAL A 95 5.68 -3.31 -6.30
C VAL A 95 6.35 -3.92 -5.09
N SER A 96 7.05 -5.03 -5.31
CA SER A 96 7.99 -5.62 -4.36
C SER A 96 9.08 -6.38 -5.13
N ARG A 97 10.16 -6.76 -4.46
CA ARG A 97 11.17 -7.66 -5.01
C ARG A 97 11.17 -8.96 -4.23
N VAL A 98 11.02 -10.08 -4.94
CA VAL A 98 11.02 -11.43 -4.35
C VAL A 98 11.82 -12.36 -5.24
N HIS A 99 12.83 -13.02 -4.65
CA HIS A 99 13.76 -13.93 -5.31
C HIS A 99 14.40 -13.32 -6.56
N GLY A 100 14.78 -12.04 -6.47
CA GLY A 100 15.37 -11.28 -7.58
C GLY A 100 14.40 -10.87 -8.69
N HIS A 101 13.11 -11.22 -8.60
CA HIS A 101 12.09 -10.79 -9.56
C HIS A 101 11.41 -9.52 -9.06
N LEU A 102 11.12 -8.62 -10.00
CA LEU A 102 10.11 -7.59 -9.80
C LEU A 102 8.75 -8.29 -9.72
N VAL A 103 8.04 -8.07 -8.61
CA VAL A 103 6.64 -8.45 -8.47
C VAL A 103 5.83 -7.17 -8.53
N PHE A 104 4.98 -7.07 -9.54
CA PHE A 104 4.05 -5.96 -9.75
C PHE A 104 2.62 -6.47 -9.56
N GLY A 105 1.77 -5.66 -8.95
CA GLY A 105 0.36 -6.00 -8.85
C GLY A 105 -0.53 -4.77 -8.79
N GLY A 106 -1.82 -5.03 -8.85
CA GLY A 106 -2.87 -4.03 -8.76
C GLY A 106 -4.23 -4.70 -8.61
N VAL A 107 -5.27 -3.89 -8.53
CA VAL A 107 -6.66 -4.34 -8.41
C VAL A 107 -7.30 -4.39 -9.79
N GLU A 108 -7.64 -5.60 -10.25
CA GLU A 108 -8.48 -5.79 -11.44
C GLU A 108 -9.95 -5.55 -11.04
N THR A 109 -10.68 -4.78 -11.86
CA THR A 109 -12.13 -4.67 -11.76
C THR A 109 -12.78 -5.41 -12.92
N PHE A 110 -13.86 -6.13 -12.65
CA PHE A 110 -14.56 -6.95 -13.65
C PHE A 110 -16.06 -7.01 -13.36
N PRO A 111 -16.92 -7.34 -14.33
CA PRO A 111 -18.36 -7.47 -14.08
C PRO A 111 -18.64 -8.52 -12.99
N HIS A 112 -19.49 -8.18 -12.03
CA HIS A 112 -19.87 -9.10 -10.97
C HIS A 112 -20.59 -10.32 -11.57
N PRO A 113 -20.20 -11.56 -11.20
CA PRO A 113 -20.70 -12.78 -11.85
C PRO A 113 -22.20 -13.02 -11.66
N VAL A 114 -22.75 -12.59 -10.52
CA VAL A 114 -24.18 -12.72 -10.19
C VAL A 114 -24.98 -11.41 -10.31
N LEU A 115 -24.44 -10.28 -9.85
CA LEU A 115 -25.13 -8.99 -9.80
C LEU A 115 -24.90 -8.19 -11.08
N HIS A 116 -25.81 -8.31 -12.05
CA HIS A 116 -25.73 -7.58 -13.33
C HIS A 116 -25.56 -6.05 -13.12
N GLY A 117 -24.64 -5.46 -13.88
CA GLY A 117 -24.35 -4.03 -13.82
C GLY A 117 -23.56 -3.58 -12.58
N LYS A 118 -23.12 -4.51 -11.72
CA LYS A 118 -22.15 -4.25 -10.66
C LYS A 118 -20.76 -4.69 -11.09
N LEU A 119 -19.74 -4.01 -10.58
CA LEU A 119 -18.36 -4.46 -10.67
C LEU A 119 -18.00 -5.26 -9.43
N TYR A 120 -17.08 -6.19 -9.61
CA TYR A 120 -16.35 -6.89 -8.57
C TYR A 120 -14.86 -6.63 -8.76
N TRP A 121 -14.04 -7.05 -7.81
CA TRP A 121 -12.62 -6.73 -7.79
C TRP A 121 -11.79 -7.88 -7.25
N ARG A 122 -10.51 -7.91 -7.61
CA ARG A 122 -9.50 -8.80 -7.00
C ARG A 122 -8.11 -8.27 -7.24
N THR A 123 -7.17 -8.68 -6.39
CA THR A 123 -5.75 -8.41 -6.63
C THR A 123 -5.21 -9.38 -7.67
N VAL A 124 -4.47 -8.88 -8.66
CA VAL A 124 -3.71 -9.71 -9.61
C VAL A 124 -2.23 -9.37 -9.52
N PHE A 125 -1.39 -10.35 -9.83
CA PHE A 125 0.06 -10.24 -9.75
C PHE A 125 0.74 -10.66 -11.04
N TYR A 126 1.78 -9.91 -11.36
CA TYR A 126 2.70 -10.10 -12.46
C TYR A 126 4.12 -10.19 -11.90
N ARG A 127 4.98 -10.94 -12.57
CA ARG A 127 6.41 -11.02 -12.23
C ARG A 127 7.28 -11.00 -13.47
N GLY A 128 8.48 -10.46 -13.34
CA GLY A 128 9.49 -10.37 -14.39
C GLY A 128 10.80 -9.86 -13.82
N LYS A 129 11.87 -9.79 -14.63
CA LYS A 129 13.10 -9.10 -14.19
C LYS A 129 12.97 -7.59 -14.29
N THR A 130 12.21 -7.14 -15.28
CA THR A 130 11.95 -5.74 -15.61
C THR A 130 10.46 -5.53 -15.86
N ILE A 131 10.00 -4.28 -15.90
CA ILE A 131 8.60 -3.95 -16.21
C ILE A 131 8.16 -4.50 -17.59
N ASN A 132 9.07 -4.57 -18.56
CA ASN A 132 8.77 -5.05 -19.91
C ASN A 132 8.63 -6.58 -20.00
N GLU A 133 9.15 -7.30 -19.00
CA GLU A 133 9.07 -8.75 -18.89
C GLU A 133 7.93 -9.22 -17.96
N LEU A 134 7.11 -8.32 -17.43
CA LEU A 134 6.03 -8.65 -16.51
C LEU A 134 5.02 -9.61 -17.14
N ALA A 135 4.98 -10.83 -16.62
CA ALA A 135 3.99 -11.85 -16.97
C ALA A 135 3.05 -12.11 -15.79
N HIS A 136 1.76 -12.19 -16.07
CA HIS A 136 0.75 -12.59 -15.08
C HIS A 136 1.12 -13.97 -14.50
N PHE A 137 1.06 -14.12 -13.18
CA PHE A 137 1.31 -15.41 -12.54
C PHE A 137 0.29 -15.77 -11.46
N PHE A 138 -0.50 -14.81 -10.96
CA PHE A 138 -1.47 -15.09 -9.92
C PHE A 138 -2.68 -14.15 -9.94
N THR A 139 -3.85 -14.71 -9.65
CA THR A 139 -5.11 -14.00 -9.44
C THR A 139 -5.61 -14.34 -8.04
N GLY A 140 -5.77 -13.33 -7.20
CA GLY A 140 -6.22 -13.47 -5.82
C GLY A 140 -7.72 -13.73 -5.67
N PRO A 141 -8.19 -13.90 -4.42
CA PRO A 141 -9.59 -14.14 -4.13
C PRO A 141 -10.47 -12.97 -4.61
N ASP A 142 -11.63 -13.29 -5.17
CA ASP A 142 -12.60 -12.28 -5.54
C ASP A 142 -13.09 -11.52 -4.29
N GLY A 143 -13.20 -10.20 -4.38
CA GLY A 143 -13.53 -9.32 -3.27
C GLY A 143 -12.35 -8.97 -2.36
N MET A 144 -11.13 -9.43 -2.64
CA MET A 144 -9.96 -9.13 -1.83
C MET A 144 -8.96 -8.20 -2.55
N LYS A 145 -8.68 -7.05 -1.91
CA LYS A 145 -7.59 -6.13 -2.25
C LYS A 145 -6.53 -6.09 -1.14
N ASP A 146 -5.50 -5.26 -1.30
CA ASP A 146 -4.44 -5.04 -0.29
C ASP A 146 -3.65 -6.31 0.08
N ILE A 147 -3.41 -7.20 -0.89
CA ILE A 147 -2.52 -8.36 -0.75
C ILE A 147 -1.09 -7.91 -1.07
N ARG A 148 -0.13 -8.17 -0.18
CA ARG A 148 1.27 -7.73 -0.32
C ARG A 148 2.24 -8.85 -0.01
N LEU A 149 3.34 -8.89 -0.76
CA LEU A 149 4.37 -9.92 -0.66
C LEU A 149 5.69 -9.33 -0.18
N VAL A 150 6.44 -10.12 0.59
CA VAL A 150 7.81 -9.79 1.01
C VAL A 150 8.66 -11.06 1.01
N GLU A 151 9.88 -10.97 0.51
CA GLU A 151 10.88 -12.02 0.72
C GLU A 151 11.40 -11.96 2.16
N LEU A 152 11.31 -13.07 2.87
CA LEU A 152 11.75 -13.20 4.26
C LEU A 152 13.21 -13.64 4.34
N ARG A 153 13.82 -13.48 5.52
CA ARG A 153 15.26 -13.74 5.72
C ARG A 153 15.69 -15.17 5.41
N ASP A 154 14.79 -16.13 5.59
CA ASP A 154 15.02 -17.55 5.28
C ASP A 154 14.78 -17.90 3.80
N GLY A 155 14.44 -16.91 2.97
CA GLY A 155 14.11 -17.08 1.56
C GLY A 155 12.67 -17.52 1.32
N SER A 156 11.84 -17.69 2.34
CA SER A 156 10.39 -17.88 2.13
C SER A 156 9.70 -16.56 1.75
N VAL A 157 8.43 -16.62 1.35
CA VAL A 157 7.62 -15.45 1.00
C VAL A 157 6.55 -15.22 2.06
N GLY A 158 6.57 -14.05 2.69
CA GLY A 158 5.50 -13.55 3.54
C GLY A 158 4.37 -12.98 2.70
N VAL A 159 3.13 -13.34 3.02
CA VAL A 159 1.92 -12.94 2.31
C VAL A 159 1.00 -12.22 3.28
N PHE A 160 0.93 -10.90 3.17
CA PHE A 160 -0.06 -10.09 3.87
C PHE A 160 -1.37 -10.09 3.08
N THR A 161 -2.48 -10.27 3.78
CA THR A 161 -3.82 -10.46 3.22
C THR A 161 -4.78 -9.46 3.84
N ARG A 162 -5.93 -9.25 3.20
CA ARG A 162 -6.96 -8.34 3.73
C ARG A 162 -8.37 -8.88 3.47
N PRO A 163 -8.77 -9.99 4.12
CA PRO A 163 -10.13 -10.49 3.99
C PRO A 163 -11.15 -9.46 4.47
N GLN A 164 -12.36 -9.55 3.93
CA GLN A 164 -13.56 -8.84 4.38
C GLN A 164 -14.66 -9.86 4.70
N GLY A 165 -15.80 -9.40 5.22
CA GLY A 165 -16.95 -10.25 5.52
C GLY A 165 -16.77 -11.02 6.84
N GLU A 166 -17.17 -12.29 6.86
CA GLU A 166 -17.20 -13.10 8.09
C GLU A 166 -15.85 -13.13 8.82
N LYS A 167 -14.76 -13.31 8.08
CA LYS A 167 -13.42 -13.36 8.67
C LYS A 167 -12.89 -11.98 9.03
N GLY A 168 -12.85 -11.06 8.07
CA GLY A 168 -12.14 -9.79 8.22
C GLY A 168 -13.01 -8.57 8.55
N GLY A 169 -14.32 -8.73 8.73
CA GLY A 169 -15.26 -7.63 8.94
C GLY A 169 -15.20 -6.61 7.79
N ARG A 170 -14.91 -5.35 8.12
CA ARG A 170 -14.72 -4.27 7.14
C ARG A 170 -13.38 -4.35 6.41
N GLY A 171 -12.46 -5.13 6.95
CA GLY A 171 -11.18 -5.48 6.37
C GLY A 171 -10.04 -5.39 7.39
N LYS A 172 -9.51 -6.56 7.77
CA LYS A 172 -8.41 -6.71 8.73
C LYS A 172 -7.22 -7.38 8.05
N ILE A 173 -6.01 -7.10 8.52
CA ILE A 173 -4.78 -7.68 7.96
C ILE A 173 -4.60 -9.10 8.49
N GLY A 174 -4.33 -10.05 7.60
CA GLY A 174 -3.84 -11.39 7.95
C GLY A 174 -2.46 -11.66 7.37
N PHE A 175 -1.83 -12.74 7.84
CA PHE A 175 -0.50 -13.14 7.37
C PHE A 175 -0.41 -14.65 7.18
N THR A 176 0.25 -15.08 6.10
CA THR A 176 0.71 -16.45 5.93
C THR A 176 2.10 -16.47 5.30
N ARG A 177 2.78 -17.61 5.36
CA ARG A 177 4.11 -17.83 4.79
C ARG A 177 4.04 -18.98 3.79
N ILE A 178 4.62 -18.79 2.61
CA ILE A 178 4.74 -19.81 1.56
C ILE A 178 6.22 -19.97 1.19
N GLY A 179 6.61 -21.09 0.57
CA GLY A 179 8.01 -21.36 0.21
C GLY A 179 8.51 -20.52 -0.95
N ALA A 180 7.68 -20.31 -1.97
CA ALA A 180 8.02 -19.57 -3.18
C ALA A 180 6.79 -18.92 -3.83
N LEU A 181 7.00 -18.01 -4.78
CA LEU A 181 5.91 -17.34 -5.51
C LEU A 181 4.94 -18.32 -6.21
N ASP A 182 5.43 -19.47 -6.67
CA ASP A 182 4.62 -20.50 -7.35
C ASP A 182 3.67 -21.24 -6.39
N GLU A 183 3.87 -21.11 -5.08
CA GLU A 183 3.00 -21.68 -4.05
C GLU A 183 1.87 -20.73 -3.62
N LEU A 184 1.79 -19.54 -4.22
CA LEU A 184 0.73 -18.58 -3.91
C LEU A 184 -0.61 -19.09 -4.44
N THR A 185 -1.54 -19.37 -3.53
CA THR A 185 -2.88 -19.86 -3.85
C THR A 185 -3.96 -19.01 -3.18
N VAL A 186 -5.16 -19.01 -3.78
CA VAL A 186 -6.37 -18.41 -3.17
C VAL A 186 -6.62 -19.01 -1.79
N GLU A 187 -6.51 -20.33 -1.67
CA GLU A 187 -6.71 -21.04 -0.40
C GLU A 187 -5.71 -20.59 0.69
N ALA A 188 -4.41 -20.46 0.36
CA ALA A 188 -3.42 -19.97 1.32
C ALA A 188 -3.74 -18.56 1.82
N ILE A 189 -4.21 -17.68 0.92
CA ILE A 189 -4.59 -16.30 1.24
C ILE A 189 -5.86 -16.27 2.10
N GLU A 190 -6.90 -17.00 1.72
CA GLU A 190 -8.16 -17.05 2.45
C GLU A 190 -8.00 -17.68 3.84
N ASN A 191 -7.08 -18.65 3.99
CA ASN A 191 -6.79 -19.31 5.26
C ASN A 191 -5.82 -18.54 6.16
N ALA A 192 -5.12 -17.51 5.66
CA ALA A 192 -4.15 -16.74 6.42
C ALA A 192 -4.73 -16.21 7.76
N PRO A 193 -4.19 -16.56 8.93
CA PRO A 193 -4.70 -16.05 10.22
C PRO A 193 -4.64 -14.52 10.27
N LEU A 194 -5.59 -13.91 10.98
CA LEU A 194 -5.58 -12.47 11.19
C LEU A 194 -4.48 -12.07 12.16
N ILE A 195 -3.93 -10.88 11.96
CA ILE A 195 -3.05 -10.24 12.93
C ILE A 195 -3.95 -9.58 13.99
N ASP A 196 -3.92 -10.12 15.20
CA ASP A 196 -4.78 -9.68 16.28
C ASP A 196 -4.39 -8.29 16.82
N GLY A 197 -5.38 -7.59 17.39
CA GLY A 197 -5.17 -6.38 18.17
C GLY A 197 -4.80 -5.12 17.37
N GLN A 198 -4.96 -5.13 16.04
CA GLN A 198 -4.63 -3.96 15.20
C GLN A 198 -5.83 -3.07 14.82
N PHE A 199 -7.04 -3.64 14.68
CA PHE A 199 -8.20 -2.94 14.13
C PHE A 199 -9.45 -3.17 14.95
N ALA A 200 -10.14 -2.08 15.31
CA ALA A 200 -11.50 -2.13 15.84
C ALA A 200 -12.49 -2.62 14.77
N ASP A 201 -13.63 -3.16 15.19
CA ASP A 201 -14.60 -3.76 14.27
C ASP A 201 -15.25 -2.77 13.29
N GLU A 202 -15.37 -1.50 13.69
CA GLU A 202 -15.93 -0.42 12.86
C GLU A 202 -14.89 0.25 11.94
N GLU A 203 -13.62 -0.10 12.11
CA GLU A 203 -12.50 0.44 11.35
C GLU A 203 -11.90 -0.64 10.46
N TRP A 204 -11.11 -0.23 9.47
CA TRP A 204 -10.47 -1.17 8.58
C TRP A 204 -9.09 -0.70 8.17
N GLY A 205 -8.28 -1.61 7.67
CA GLY A 205 -6.99 -1.27 7.10
C GLY A 205 -6.46 -2.36 6.21
N GLY A 206 -5.26 -2.10 5.70
CA GLY A 206 -4.55 -2.99 4.79
C GLY A 206 -3.08 -2.64 4.72
N ALA A 207 -2.25 -3.62 4.38
CA ALA A 207 -0.86 -3.37 4.01
C ALA A 207 -0.80 -2.75 2.61
N ASN A 208 -0.01 -1.69 2.46
CA ASN A 208 0.25 -1.01 1.20
C ASN A 208 1.65 -1.33 0.66
N GLU A 209 2.63 -1.47 1.55
CA GLU A 209 3.99 -1.90 1.26
C GLU A 209 4.60 -2.56 2.50
N VAL A 210 5.51 -3.51 2.32
CA VAL A 210 6.12 -4.25 3.42
C VAL A 210 7.63 -4.36 3.22
N HIS A 211 8.38 -4.15 4.29
CA HIS A 211 9.84 -4.05 4.29
C HIS A 211 10.43 -5.13 5.18
N LEU A 212 11.30 -5.99 4.64
CA LEU A 212 12.15 -6.82 5.50
C LEU A 212 13.16 -5.91 6.23
N LEU A 213 13.15 -5.95 7.55
CA LEU A 213 14.03 -5.15 8.40
C LEU A 213 15.31 -5.91 8.74
N GLY A 214 16.38 -5.20 9.10
CA GLY A 214 17.71 -5.77 9.34
C GLY A 214 17.78 -6.84 10.44
N ASN A 215 16.82 -6.83 11.37
CA ASN A 215 16.69 -7.83 12.45
C ASN A 215 15.77 -9.02 12.10
N GLY A 216 15.19 -9.07 10.90
CA GLY A 216 14.28 -10.12 10.45
C GLY A 216 12.80 -9.86 10.74
N LEU A 217 12.46 -8.77 11.44
CA LEU A 217 11.08 -8.29 11.49
C LEU A 217 10.65 -7.77 10.12
N VAL A 218 9.33 -7.65 9.92
CA VAL A 218 8.73 -7.01 8.75
C VAL A 218 8.11 -5.69 9.18
N GLY A 219 8.58 -4.58 8.61
CA GLY A 219 7.93 -3.27 8.73
C GLY A 219 6.75 -3.19 7.79
N VAL A 220 5.55 -3.02 8.33
CA VAL A 220 4.31 -2.90 7.55
C VAL A 220 3.98 -1.43 7.40
N LEU A 221 3.98 -0.92 6.16
CA LEU A 221 3.37 0.35 5.80
C LEU A 221 1.98 0.07 5.26
N GLY A 222 0.98 0.77 5.76
CA GLY A 222 -0.39 0.53 5.35
C GLY A 222 -1.27 1.75 5.49
N HIS A 223 -2.56 1.48 5.58
CA HIS A 223 -3.57 2.44 5.95
C HIS A 223 -4.45 1.87 7.07
N ILE A 224 -4.96 2.75 7.91
CA ILE A 224 -6.14 2.54 8.74
C ILE A 224 -7.19 3.58 8.38
N ALA A 225 -8.45 3.20 8.44
CA ALA A 225 -9.54 4.01 7.95
C ALA A 225 -10.83 3.83 8.75
N CYS A 226 -11.61 4.90 8.77
CA CYS A 226 -12.91 4.97 9.42
C CYS A 226 -13.89 5.85 8.62
N PHE A 227 -15.15 5.82 9.02
CA PHE A 227 -16.16 6.80 8.59
C PHE A 227 -16.39 7.81 9.71
N ASP A 228 -16.61 9.08 9.37
CA ASP A 228 -17.19 10.05 10.30
C ASP A 228 -18.71 9.92 10.39
N GLN A 229 -19.33 10.81 11.17
CA GLN A 229 -20.79 10.86 11.35
C GLN A 229 -21.55 11.21 10.06
N GLU A 230 -20.91 11.93 9.12
CA GLU A 230 -21.48 12.32 7.83
C GLU A 230 -21.22 11.27 6.74
N ARG A 231 -20.54 10.17 7.08
CA ARG A 231 -20.09 9.10 6.19
C ARG A 231 -19.00 9.53 5.22
N ASN A 232 -18.24 10.57 5.53
CA ASN A 232 -16.98 10.86 4.86
C ASN A 232 -15.96 9.80 5.25
N ARG A 233 -15.07 9.47 4.31
CA ARG A 233 -13.99 8.50 4.52
C ARG A 233 -12.75 9.21 5.02
N HIS A 234 -12.15 8.61 6.02
CA HIS A 234 -10.85 9.01 6.55
C HIS A 234 -9.86 7.87 6.34
N TYR A 235 -8.73 8.14 5.69
CA TYR A 235 -7.67 7.16 5.50
C TYR A 235 -6.36 7.78 5.98
N TYR A 236 -5.74 7.10 6.94
CA TYR A 236 -4.50 7.54 7.56
C TYR A 236 -3.38 6.53 7.28
N PRO A 237 -2.22 6.98 6.79
CA PRO A 237 -1.08 6.11 6.61
C PRO A 237 -0.55 5.70 7.98
N MET A 238 -0.35 4.40 8.13
CA MET A 238 0.05 3.78 9.39
C MET A 238 1.24 2.85 9.20
N VAL A 239 1.94 2.60 10.30
CA VAL A 239 3.05 1.66 10.37
C VAL A 239 2.98 0.79 11.62
N PHE A 240 3.48 -0.44 11.52
CA PHE A 240 3.82 -1.29 12.67
C PHE A 240 4.92 -2.30 12.27
N ALA A 241 5.57 -2.91 13.25
CA ALA A 241 6.46 -4.05 13.01
C ALA A 241 5.75 -5.37 13.27
N PHE A 242 6.05 -6.37 12.45
CA PHE A 242 5.49 -7.71 12.51
C PHE A 242 6.61 -8.74 12.61
N ASN A 243 6.48 -9.71 13.52
CA ASN A 243 7.40 -10.83 13.62
C ASN A 243 6.83 -12.03 12.82
N PRO A 244 7.40 -12.38 11.65
CA PRO A 244 6.89 -13.45 10.81
C PRO A 244 7.03 -14.85 11.42
N ASP A 245 7.87 -15.01 12.45
CA ASP A 245 8.10 -16.30 13.10
C ASP A 245 7.16 -16.54 14.28
N THR A 246 6.70 -15.47 14.96
CA THR A 246 5.78 -15.58 16.11
C THR A 246 4.35 -15.15 15.78
N GLY A 247 4.13 -14.41 14.69
CA GLY A 247 2.84 -13.81 14.36
C GLY A 247 2.49 -12.58 15.19
N GLU A 248 3.40 -12.10 16.04
CA GLU A 248 3.16 -10.95 16.90
C GLU A 248 3.41 -9.63 16.15
N ALA A 249 2.59 -8.62 16.44
CA ALA A 249 2.74 -7.28 15.91
C ALA A 249 2.97 -6.25 17.03
N SER A 250 3.72 -5.19 16.73
CA SER A 250 3.83 -4.02 17.61
C SER A 250 2.54 -3.19 17.59
N ASP A 251 2.44 -2.22 18.50
CA ASP A 251 1.42 -1.18 18.38
C ASP A 251 1.55 -0.44 17.05
N MET A 252 0.40 -0.09 16.48
CA MET A 252 0.27 0.77 15.30
C MET A 252 0.54 2.24 15.65
N GLU A 253 1.12 2.95 14.70
CA GLU A 253 1.30 4.41 14.73
C GLU A 253 0.94 5.03 13.39
N LEU A 254 0.44 6.27 13.40
CA LEU A 254 0.27 7.06 12.17
C LEU A 254 1.60 7.74 11.80
N ILE A 255 1.80 7.96 10.51
CA ILE A 255 2.97 8.70 10.00
C ILE A 255 2.60 10.04 9.35
N ALA A 256 1.33 10.23 8.99
CA ALA A 256 0.80 11.48 8.45
C ALA A 256 -0.74 11.49 8.51
N THR A 257 -1.30 12.64 8.17
CA THR A 257 -2.74 12.83 7.85
C THR A 257 -2.84 13.71 6.60
N ARG A 258 -4.03 13.86 6.01
CA ARG A 258 -4.19 14.70 4.81
C ARG A 258 -3.68 16.13 4.97
N ALA A 259 -3.80 16.70 6.17
CA ALA A 259 -3.39 18.08 6.48
C ALA A 259 -1.86 18.31 6.42
N HIS A 260 -1.06 17.25 6.37
CA HIS A 260 0.40 17.35 6.22
C HIS A 260 0.85 17.46 4.76
N PHE A 261 -0.06 17.20 3.83
CA PHE A 261 0.17 17.32 2.41
C PHE A 261 -0.26 18.71 1.91
N LEU A 262 0.22 19.13 0.75
CA LEU A 262 -0.25 20.36 0.12
C LEU A 262 -1.74 20.27 -0.21
N ASP A 263 -2.42 21.41 -0.13
CA ASP A 263 -3.81 21.52 -0.54
C ASP A 263 -3.97 21.13 -2.01
N GLY A 264 -5.08 20.48 -2.32
CA GLY A 264 -5.35 19.94 -3.64
C GLY A 264 -6.80 19.48 -3.75
N PRO A 265 -7.26 19.19 -4.98
CA PRO A 265 -8.60 18.68 -5.21
C PRO A 265 -8.82 17.32 -4.55
N ALA A 266 -10.08 17.00 -4.29
CA ALA A 266 -10.53 15.65 -4.03
C ALA A 266 -11.35 15.15 -5.23
N LYS A 267 -11.32 13.84 -5.49
CA LYS A 267 -12.16 13.21 -6.51
C LYS A 267 -13.64 13.41 -6.21
N ARG A 268 -14.01 13.29 -4.93
CA ARG A 268 -15.34 13.52 -4.38
C ARG A 268 -15.24 14.16 -3.00
N PRO A 269 -16.29 14.85 -2.52
CA PRO A 269 -16.30 15.43 -1.17
C PRO A 269 -16.02 14.41 -0.06
N ASP A 270 -16.56 13.18 -0.17
CA ASP A 270 -16.38 12.12 0.84
C ASP A 270 -14.93 11.60 0.94
N LEU A 271 -14.04 12.03 0.05
CA LEU A 271 -12.64 11.61 -0.03
C LEU A 271 -11.66 12.72 0.34
N ALA A 272 -12.14 13.84 0.89
CA ALA A 272 -11.30 14.99 1.21
C ALA A 272 -10.15 14.60 2.15
N ASP A 273 -10.40 13.77 3.17
CA ASP A 273 -9.42 13.34 4.17
C ASP A 273 -8.88 11.92 3.94
N VAL A 274 -8.56 11.61 2.67
CA VAL A 274 -8.02 10.31 2.26
C VAL A 274 -6.55 10.44 1.88
N VAL A 275 -5.69 9.66 2.52
CA VAL A 275 -4.30 9.45 2.12
C VAL A 275 -4.08 7.96 1.94
N PHE A 276 -3.72 7.55 0.72
CA PHE A 276 -3.45 6.15 0.39
C PHE A 276 -1.94 5.95 0.19
N SER A 277 -1.34 5.16 1.07
CA SER A 277 0.10 4.88 1.07
C SER A 277 0.54 4.21 -0.23
N GLY A 278 1.56 4.78 -0.86
CA GLY A 278 2.18 4.27 -2.09
C GLY A 278 3.51 3.54 -1.85
N GLY A 279 4.28 3.99 -0.87
CA GLY A 279 5.50 3.31 -0.42
C GLY A 279 6.50 4.23 0.28
N LEU A 280 7.63 3.67 0.69
CA LEU A 280 8.72 4.34 1.41
C LEU A 280 10.08 4.11 0.74
N ILE A 281 10.84 5.19 0.57
CA ILE A 281 12.27 5.14 0.24
C ILE A 281 13.09 5.57 1.46
N ARG A 282 13.69 4.59 2.14
CA ARG A 282 14.52 4.79 3.34
C ARG A 282 15.91 5.31 2.91
N LYS A 283 16.36 6.46 3.44
CA LYS A 283 17.58 7.17 2.97
C LYS A 283 18.87 6.81 3.71
N GLY A 284 18.80 5.99 4.76
CA GLY A 284 19.96 5.59 5.57
C GLY A 284 20.50 6.67 6.53
N ASP A 285 20.12 7.93 6.35
CA ASP A 285 20.42 9.06 7.25
C ASP A 285 19.43 9.18 8.44
N GLY A 286 18.56 8.18 8.61
CA GLY A 286 17.49 8.18 9.60
C GLY A 286 16.18 8.81 9.12
N THR A 287 16.10 9.25 7.86
CA THR A 287 14.87 9.73 7.22
C THR A 287 14.38 8.77 6.13
N ALA A 288 13.12 8.93 5.75
CA ALA A 288 12.52 8.25 4.62
C ALA A 288 11.64 9.22 3.80
N ASP A 289 11.54 8.98 2.50
CA ASP A 289 10.53 9.62 1.65
C ASP A 289 9.30 8.71 1.56
N PHE A 290 8.17 9.20 2.07
CA PHE A 290 6.86 8.56 2.00
C PHE A 290 6.07 9.09 0.81
N TYR A 291 5.67 8.21 -0.09
CA TYR A 291 4.90 8.51 -1.29
C TYR A 291 3.44 8.11 -1.07
N ALA A 292 2.51 8.96 -1.46
CA ALA A 292 1.08 8.70 -1.26
C ALA A 292 0.20 9.32 -2.35
N GLY A 293 -0.92 8.67 -2.62
CA GLY A 293 -2.08 9.29 -3.24
C GLY A 293 -2.83 10.15 -2.21
N THR A 294 -3.27 11.33 -2.62
CA THR A 294 -4.05 12.26 -1.79
C THR A 294 -5.41 12.50 -2.42
N SER A 295 -6.46 12.19 -1.68
CA SER A 295 -7.87 12.46 -2.01
C SER A 295 -8.34 11.89 -3.35
N ASP A 296 -7.77 10.76 -3.77
CA ASP A 296 -7.98 10.08 -5.06
C ASP A 296 -7.86 10.99 -6.29
N ALA A 297 -7.02 12.02 -6.23
CA ALA A 297 -6.90 13.00 -7.31
C ALA A 297 -5.44 13.33 -7.67
N GLU A 298 -4.53 13.28 -6.70
CA GLU A 298 -3.14 13.65 -6.92
C GLU A 298 -2.19 12.74 -6.12
N ALA A 299 -0.89 12.84 -6.40
CA ALA A 299 0.14 12.17 -5.61
C ALA A 299 1.17 13.16 -5.07
N GLN A 300 1.64 12.89 -3.85
CA GLN A 300 2.57 13.74 -3.13
C GLN A 300 3.57 12.88 -2.35
N LYS A 301 4.65 13.53 -1.91
CA LYS A 301 5.73 12.94 -1.15
C LYS A 301 5.98 13.72 0.13
N LEU A 302 6.16 13.03 1.25
CA LEU A 302 6.64 13.59 2.51
C LEU A 302 8.03 13.06 2.83
N THR A 303 8.95 13.92 3.24
CA THR A 303 10.15 13.47 3.97
C THR A 303 9.81 13.38 5.45
N ILE A 304 9.99 12.21 6.04
CA ILE A 304 9.69 11.90 7.44
C ILE A 304 10.91 11.28 8.13
N VAL A 305 10.89 11.21 9.46
CA VAL A 305 11.80 10.30 10.18
C VAL A 305 11.48 8.86 9.75
N ASP A 306 12.50 8.05 9.48
CA ASP A 306 12.30 6.66 9.06
C ASP A 306 11.48 5.90 10.13
N PRO A 307 10.24 5.49 9.80
CA PRO A 307 9.33 4.91 10.79
C PRO A 307 9.80 3.56 11.30
N PHE A 308 10.67 2.85 10.57
CA PHE A 308 11.07 1.49 10.93
C PHE A 308 12.40 1.40 11.69
N THR A 309 13.22 2.45 11.64
CA THR A 309 14.53 2.48 12.32
C THR A 309 14.43 2.17 13.82
N LYS A 310 13.35 2.58 14.49
CA LYS A 310 13.13 2.30 15.92
C LYS A 310 12.96 0.81 16.25
N TYR A 311 12.46 0.01 15.31
CA TYR A 311 12.26 -1.43 15.50
C TYR A 311 13.54 -2.23 15.25
N GLU A 312 14.40 -1.74 14.35
CA GLU A 312 15.70 -2.36 14.06
C GLU A 312 16.72 -2.19 15.19
N ARG A 313 16.64 -1.08 15.93
CA ARG A 313 17.54 -0.77 17.05
C ARG A 313 17.21 -1.52 18.35
N GLN A 314 16.11 -2.24 18.39
CA GLN A 314 15.64 -2.99 19.56
C GLN A 314 16.05 -4.48 19.55
N GLY A 315 16.79 -4.91 18.53
CA GLY A 315 17.34 -6.27 18.39
C GLY A 315 18.68 -6.48 19.06
#